data_AF-A0A0A9VZV0-F1
#
_entry.id   AF-A0A0A9VZV0-F1
#
_cell.length_a   1.000
_cell.length_b   1.000
_cell.length_c   1.000
_cell.angle_alpha   90.00
_cell.angle_beta   90.00
_cell.angle_gamma   90.00
#
_symmetry.space_group_name_H-M   'P 1'
#
loop_
_entity.id
_entity.type
_entity.pdbx_description
1 polymer ?
#
loop_
_entity_poly.entity_id
_entity_poly.type
_entity_poly.pdbx_seq_one_letter_code
_entity_poly.pdbx_strand_id
1 'polypeptide(L)'
;TLTSNIECDVVPFDATLELDMDQQKLEAIKKIQFHLKNGDNNQAVAMLRASREVWPENDTFGTNSADTAEELEILKDIFLADLGNDNIAAALTEEHADGSDDEEEDHYPQILERNFEVIDFLKRFSSPKVVRICNTLLSTYDTNSETTNHCIVRMLHRIAWECKLPAMLFQASLFIKFRNILSNYEPKHKELAKLAVYILRKFTEVAATNKTVFVELLFPKHVKDACEIVDGYGSYQDSKNKRIAWEEHEEEELRRLDEEYSRTNVKENKVDWILDNIINKDRSRTGVIKKMKELGLEVPQSKPKGLWEEAEEEELKKLHEEADKDLPDKLLVSWIHE
;
A
#
# COMPACT_ATOMS: atom_id res chain seq x y z
N THR A 1 -22.43 -17.65 -24.62
CA THR A 1 -23.90 -17.61 -24.48
C THR A 1 -24.24 -16.50 -23.51
N LEU A 2 -24.31 -15.26 -24.01
CA LEU A 2 -24.64 -14.04 -23.24
C LEU A 2 -26.13 -13.68 -23.33
N THR A 3 -26.96 -14.60 -23.84
CA THR A 3 -28.39 -14.44 -24.14
C THR A 3 -29.31 -15.05 -23.08
N SER A 4 -28.82 -15.31 -21.88
CA SER A 4 -29.69 -15.68 -20.74
C SER A 4 -30.11 -14.42 -20.00
N ASN A 5 -31.41 -14.24 -19.73
CA ASN A 5 -31.89 -13.31 -18.72
C ASN A 5 -31.22 -13.67 -17.39
N ILE A 6 -30.21 -12.90 -17.00
CA ILE A 6 -29.54 -13.02 -15.71
C ILE A 6 -30.46 -12.30 -14.71
N GLU A 7 -31.42 -13.02 -14.14
CA GLU A 7 -32.17 -12.55 -12.97
C GLU A 7 -31.24 -12.62 -11.76
N CYS A 8 -30.40 -11.60 -11.60
CA CYS A 8 -29.72 -11.29 -10.36
C CYS A 8 -30.33 -9.98 -9.86
N ASP A 9 -31.08 -10.04 -8.76
CA ASP A 9 -31.66 -8.86 -8.12
C ASP A 9 -30.52 -8.02 -7.53
N VAL A 10 -30.06 -7.04 -8.32
CA VAL A 10 -28.93 -6.18 -7.97
C VAL A 10 -29.43 -4.74 -7.92
N VAL A 11 -29.06 -4.06 -6.84
CA VAL A 11 -29.47 -2.69 -6.58
C VAL A 11 -28.26 -1.77 -6.86
N PRO A 12 -28.31 -0.92 -7.90
CA PRO A 12 -27.18 -0.07 -8.30
C PRO A 12 -26.77 0.94 -7.23
N PHE A 13 -27.75 1.53 -6.54
CA PHE A 13 -27.55 2.56 -5.52
C PHE A 13 -28.48 2.37 -4.32
N ASP A 14 -28.02 2.78 -3.14
CA ASP A 14 -28.83 2.74 -1.92
C ASP A 14 -29.50 4.09 -1.70
N ALA A 15 -30.81 4.14 -1.89
CA ALA A 15 -31.62 5.36 -1.74
C ALA A 15 -31.70 5.87 -0.29
N THR A 16 -31.19 5.11 0.70
CA THR A 16 -31.09 5.56 2.09
C THR A 16 -29.83 6.39 2.38
N LEU A 17 -28.87 6.40 1.45
CA LEU A 17 -27.70 7.26 1.51
C LEU A 17 -28.01 8.56 0.76
N GLU A 18 -27.98 9.71 1.45
CA GLU A 18 -28.18 11.05 0.87
C GLU A 18 -26.97 11.49 0.01
N LEU A 19 -26.59 10.68 -0.97
CA LEU A 19 -25.49 10.93 -1.89
C LEU A 19 -25.97 11.66 -3.13
N ASP A 20 -25.14 12.56 -3.64
CA ASP A 20 -25.40 13.24 -4.91
C ASP A 20 -25.37 12.24 -6.09
N MET A 21 -26.06 12.57 -7.18
CA MET A 21 -26.25 11.70 -8.34
C MET A 21 -24.92 11.24 -8.95
N ASP A 22 -23.91 12.10 -8.98
CA ASP A 22 -22.59 11.74 -9.52
C ASP A 22 -21.80 10.82 -8.59
N GLN A 23 -22.01 10.94 -7.28
CA GLN A 23 -21.41 10.06 -6.29
C GLN A 23 -22.04 8.66 -6.32
N GLN A 24 -23.36 8.57 -6.49
CA GLN A 24 -24.08 7.30 -6.63
C GLN A 24 -23.62 6.52 -7.87
N LYS A 25 -23.36 7.22 -8.98
CA LYS A 25 -22.81 6.62 -10.20
C LYS A 25 -21.40 6.11 -9.97
N LEU A 26 -20.54 6.89 -9.31
CA LEU A 26 -19.16 6.48 -9.02
C LEU A 26 -19.14 5.19 -8.19
N GLU A 27 -20.00 5.09 -7.17
CA GLU A 27 -20.16 3.87 -6.36
C GLU A 27 -20.64 2.68 -7.18
N ALA A 28 -21.59 2.88 -8.11
CA ALA A 28 -22.04 1.83 -9.01
C ALA A 28 -20.90 1.33 -9.93
N ILE A 29 -20.08 2.25 -10.48
CA ILE A 29 -18.92 1.89 -11.32
C ILE A 29 -17.86 1.14 -10.47
N LYS A 30 -17.57 1.59 -9.25
CA LYS A 30 -16.65 0.89 -8.32
C LYS A 30 -17.13 -0.53 -8.02
N LYS A 31 -18.44 -0.74 -7.80
CA LYS A 31 -19.03 -2.08 -7.60
C LYS A 31 -18.90 -2.96 -8.85
N ILE A 32 -19.17 -2.43 -10.04
CA ILE A 32 -19.00 -3.16 -11.30
C ILE A 32 -17.53 -3.58 -11.47
N GLN A 33 -16.59 -2.65 -11.24
CA GLN A 33 -15.16 -2.92 -11.33
C GLN A 33 -14.71 -3.99 -10.31
N PHE A 34 -15.24 -3.97 -9.09
CA PHE A 34 -14.99 -4.99 -8.07
C PHE A 34 -15.41 -6.39 -8.53
N HIS A 35 -16.63 -6.54 -9.06
CA HIS A 35 -17.10 -7.82 -9.59
C HIS A 35 -16.29 -8.31 -10.80
N LEU A 36 -15.85 -7.39 -11.68
CA LEU A 36 -14.96 -7.73 -12.80
C LEU A 36 -13.58 -8.21 -12.33
N LYS A 37 -12.98 -7.54 -11.33
CA LYS A 37 -11.67 -7.93 -10.75
C LYS A 37 -11.74 -9.27 -10.01
N ASN A 38 -12.89 -9.63 -9.44
CA ASN A 38 -13.09 -10.90 -8.76
C ASN A 38 -13.50 -12.06 -9.69
N GLY A 39 -13.75 -11.77 -10.98
CA GLY A 39 -14.16 -12.77 -11.98
C GLY A 39 -15.66 -13.10 -11.99
N ASP A 40 -16.48 -12.35 -11.24
CA ASP A 40 -17.93 -12.52 -11.16
C ASP A 40 -18.65 -11.78 -12.30
N ASN A 41 -18.38 -12.24 -13.53
CA ASN A 41 -18.85 -11.57 -14.76
C ASN A 41 -20.38 -11.44 -14.84
N ASN A 42 -21.13 -12.43 -14.32
CA ASN A 42 -22.59 -12.38 -14.32
C ASN A 42 -23.15 -11.25 -13.45
N GLN A 43 -22.51 -10.99 -12.30
CA GLN A 43 -22.93 -9.91 -11.40
C GLN A 43 -22.50 -8.55 -11.93
N ALA A 44 -21.31 -8.46 -12.55
CA ALA A 44 -20.87 -7.23 -13.22
C ALA A 44 -21.82 -6.81 -14.36
N VAL A 45 -22.23 -7.76 -15.20
CA VAL A 45 -23.19 -7.49 -16.30
C VAL A 45 -24.57 -7.13 -15.77
N ALA A 46 -25.07 -7.84 -14.75
CA ALA A 46 -26.35 -7.51 -14.12
C ALA A 46 -26.34 -6.10 -13.51
N MET A 47 -25.25 -5.75 -12.81
CA MET A 47 -25.08 -4.44 -12.17
C MET A 47 -24.98 -3.30 -13.20
N LEU A 48 -24.28 -3.53 -14.33
CA LEU A 48 -24.21 -2.58 -15.43
C LEU A 48 -25.59 -2.32 -16.04
N ARG A 49 -26.36 -3.38 -16.32
CA ARG A 49 -27.71 -3.27 -16.90
C ARG A 49 -28.69 -2.59 -15.94
N ALA A 50 -28.66 -2.94 -14.66
CA ALA A 50 -29.48 -2.28 -13.64
C ALA A 50 -29.11 -0.78 -13.48
N SER A 51 -27.82 -0.44 -13.54
CA SER A 51 -27.36 0.96 -13.51
C SER A 51 -27.86 1.75 -14.71
N ARG A 52 -27.91 1.12 -15.90
CA ARG A 52 -28.45 1.73 -17.12
C ARG A 52 -29.96 1.94 -17.09
N GLU A 53 -30.72 1.08 -16.42
CA GLU A 53 -32.16 1.30 -16.20
C GLU A 53 -32.43 2.50 -15.29
N VAL A 54 -31.55 2.75 -14.30
CA VAL A 54 -31.66 3.88 -13.37
C VAL A 54 -31.17 5.19 -14.01
N TRP A 55 -30.10 5.15 -14.80
CA TRP A 55 -29.49 6.34 -15.43
C TRP A 55 -29.43 6.22 -16.97
N PRO A 56 -30.57 6.35 -17.68
CA PRO A 56 -30.62 6.16 -19.13
C PRO A 56 -30.02 7.31 -19.95
N GLU A 57 -29.82 8.49 -19.37
CA GLU A 57 -29.35 9.69 -20.06
C GLU A 57 -27.82 9.90 -20.01
N ASN A 58 -27.09 9.09 -19.24
CA ASN A 58 -25.67 9.31 -18.99
C ASN A 58 -24.80 8.34 -19.81
N ASP A 59 -23.90 8.89 -20.64
CA ASP A 59 -23.04 8.14 -21.56
C ASP A 59 -22.08 7.14 -20.88
N THR A 60 -21.98 7.14 -19.55
CA THR A 60 -21.07 6.29 -18.78
C THR A 60 -21.45 4.80 -18.77
N PHE A 61 -22.74 4.46 -18.93
CA PHE A 61 -23.24 3.07 -18.88
C PHE A 61 -23.83 2.57 -20.21
N GLY A 62 -23.78 3.40 -21.26
CA GLY A 62 -24.26 3.09 -22.61
C GLY A 62 -25.77 3.33 -22.80
N THR A 63 -26.22 3.31 -24.06
CA THR A 63 -27.61 3.59 -24.45
C THR A 63 -28.47 2.33 -24.48
N ASN A 64 -29.79 2.45 -24.30
CA ASN A 64 -30.76 1.34 -24.27
C ASN A 64 -30.78 0.39 -25.50
N SER A 65 -30.07 0.72 -26.58
CA SER A 65 -29.91 -0.09 -27.79
C SER A 65 -28.54 -0.77 -27.91
N ALA A 66 -27.65 -0.66 -26.92
CA ALA A 66 -26.26 -1.12 -27.09
C ALA A 66 -26.19 -2.61 -27.39
N ASP A 67 -25.37 -2.97 -28.38
CA ASP A 67 -25.15 -4.36 -28.74
C ASP A 67 -24.25 -5.07 -27.70
N THR A 68 -24.11 -6.39 -27.82
CA THR A 68 -23.28 -7.17 -26.89
C THR A 68 -21.78 -6.82 -26.99
N ALA A 69 -21.32 -6.24 -28.09
CA ALA A 69 -19.93 -5.80 -28.27
C ALA A 69 -19.68 -4.44 -27.60
N GLU A 70 -20.61 -3.50 -27.69
CA GLU A 70 -20.60 -2.20 -27.01
C GLU A 70 -20.68 -2.37 -25.49
N GLU A 71 -21.53 -3.30 -24.99
CA GLU A 71 -21.59 -3.64 -23.55
C GLU A 71 -20.23 -4.18 -23.04
N LEU A 72 -19.51 -4.95 -23.86
CA LEU A 72 -18.17 -5.45 -23.53
C LEU A 72 -17.11 -4.35 -23.54
N GLU A 73 -17.22 -3.37 -24.44
CA GLU A 73 -16.31 -2.22 -24.50
C GLU A 73 -16.45 -1.35 -23.26
N ILE A 74 -17.68 -1.07 -22.83
CA ILE A 74 -17.97 -0.33 -21.58
C ILE A 74 -17.40 -1.07 -20.36
N LEU A 75 -17.61 -2.39 -20.25
CA LEU A 75 -17.05 -3.19 -19.15
C LEU A 75 -15.52 -3.18 -19.15
N LYS A 76 -14.90 -3.20 -20.33
CA LYS A 76 -13.45 -3.13 -20.47
C LYS A 76 -12.92 -1.75 -20.04
N ASP A 77 -13.60 -0.68 -20.40
CA ASP A 77 -13.22 0.68 -20.02
C ASP A 77 -13.38 0.87 -18.50
N ILE A 78 -14.46 0.38 -17.90
CA ILE A 78 -14.64 0.37 -16.44
C ILE A 78 -13.57 -0.48 -15.73
N PHE A 79 -13.19 -1.62 -16.32
CA PHE A 79 -12.14 -2.47 -15.76
C PHE A 79 -10.78 -1.77 -15.74
N LEU A 80 -10.45 -1.05 -16.83
CA LEU A 80 -9.18 -0.37 -17.01
C LEU A 80 -9.12 1.02 -16.36
N ALA A 81 -10.26 1.64 -16.05
CA ALA A 81 -10.33 2.94 -15.40
C ALA A 81 -9.70 2.89 -13.99
N ASP A 82 -8.77 3.81 -13.72
CA ASP A 82 -8.16 3.97 -12.40
C ASP A 82 -9.09 4.76 -11.46
N LEU A 83 -10.10 4.08 -10.94
CA LEU A 83 -11.21 4.69 -10.19
C LEU A 83 -10.89 5.01 -8.73
N GLY A 84 -9.61 5.09 -8.35
CA GLY A 84 -9.22 5.28 -6.95
C GLY A 84 -9.72 4.10 -6.13
N ASN A 85 -8.92 3.03 -6.11
CA ASN A 85 -9.33 1.75 -5.57
C ASN A 85 -9.36 1.81 -4.02
N ASP A 86 -10.42 2.39 -3.44
CA ASP A 86 -10.73 2.39 -1.98
C ASP A 86 -11.12 1.00 -1.45
N ASN A 87 -10.82 -0.06 -2.20
CA ASN A 87 -10.94 -1.42 -1.71
C ASN A 87 -9.85 -1.65 -0.66
N ILE A 88 -10.21 -1.55 0.63
CA ILE A 88 -9.86 -2.34 1.82
C ILE A 88 -8.36 -2.64 2.12
N ALA A 89 -7.51 -2.74 1.10
CA ALA A 89 -6.07 -2.72 1.19
C ALA A 89 -5.55 -1.36 1.70
N ALA A 90 -6.17 -0.23 1.32
CA ALA A 90 -5.77 1.10 1.80
C ALA A 90 -6.06 1.33 3.30
N ALA A 91 -7.19 0.80 3.81
CA ALA A 91 -7.52 0.83 5.24
C ALA A 91 -6.60 -0.07 6.11
N LEU A 92 -5.78 -0.90 5.49
CA LEU A 92 -4.71 -1.64 6.18
C LEU A 92 -3.37 -0.90 6.13
N THR A 93 -3.26 0.17 5.35
CA THR A 93 -2.04 0.95 5.12
C THR A 93 -1.98 2.22 5.99
N GLU A 94 -3.11 2.76 6.43
CA GLU A 94 -3.14 4.03 7.20
C GLU A 94 -2.84 3.92 8.71
N GLU A 95 -2.70 2.71 9.29
CA GLU A 95 -2.33 2.57 10.71
C GLU A 95 -0.80 2.49 10.97
N HIS A 96 0.03 2.80 9.97
CA HIS A 96 1.48 2.86 10.14
C HIS A 96 2.12 4.17 9.66
N ALA A 97 1.38 5.28 9.73
CA ALA A 97 1.96 6.62 9.75
C ALA A 97 2.22 7.01 11.22
N ASP A 98 3.42 6.74 11.72
CA ASP A 98 3.92 7.40 12.93
C ASP A 98 5.23 8.13 12.59
N GLY A 99 5.10 9.44 12.40
CA GLY A 99 6.18 10.42 12.52
C GLY A 99 7.21 10.46 11.40
N SER A 100 6.78 10.67 10.15
CA SER A 100 7.60 11.35 9.14
C SER A 100 6.76 12.47 8.56
N ASP A 101 7.33 13.67 8.58
CA ASP A 101 6.80 14.88 7.98
C ASP A 101 6.80 14.66 6.45
N ASP A 102 5.68 14.16 5.93
CA ASP A 102 5.50 13.85 4.52
C ASP A 102 4.97 15.11 3.80
N GLU A 103 5.90 15.91 3.27
CA GLU A 103 5.58 16.77 2.13
C GLU A 103 5.38 15.86 0.92
N GLU A 104 4.16 15.83 0.38
CA GLU A 104 3.80 15.07 -0.82
C GLU A 104 4.72 15.44 -2.01
N GLU A 105 5.67 14.55 -2.31
CA GLU A 105 6.54 14.63 -3.47
C GLU A 105 5.96 13.72 -4.57
N ASP A 106 5.47 14.37 -5.63
CA ASP A 106 4.88 13.77 -6.84
C ASP A 106 5.70 12.56 -7.32
N HIS A 107 5.20 11.36 -7.04
CA HIS A 107 5.74 10.13 -7.58
C HIS A 107 5.35 10.00 -9.05
N TYR A 108 6.20 10.49 -9.96
CA TYR A 108 6.20 9.96 -11.31
C TYR A 108 6.47 8.45 -11.21
N PRO A 109 5.65 7.56 -11.81
CA PRO A 109 5.89 6.12 -11.77
C PRO A 109 7.11 5.79 -12.62
N GLN A 110 8.30 5.92 -12.04
CA GLN A 110 9.52 5.36 -12.60
C GLN A 110 9.41 3.84 -12.50
N ILE A 111 9.32 3.19 -13.65
CA ILE A 111 9.42 1.73 -13.76
C ILE A 111 10.88 1.37 -13.49
N LEU A 112 11.26 1.35 -12.22
CA LEU A 112 12.50 0.77 -11.73
C LEU A 112 12.28 -0.73 -11.62
N GLU A 113 13.10 -1.52 -12.30
CA GLU A 113 13.21 -2.96 -12.07
C GLU A 113 13.67 -3.19 -10.62
N ARG A 114 12.70 -3.34 -9.71
CA ARG A 114 13.00 -3.69 -8.32
C ARG A 114 13.45 -5.13 -8.28
N ASN A 115 14.62 -5.36 -7.68
CA ASN A 115 15.03 -6.68 -7.24
C ASN A 115 13.93 -7.27 -6.35
N PHE A 116 13.18 -8.25 -6.88
CA PHE A 116 12.10 -8.89 -6.15
C PHE A 116 12.70 -9.90 -5.17
N GLU A 117 12.87 -9.47 -3.92
CA GLU A 117 13.23 -10.37 -2.84
C GLU A 117 11.95 -10.96 -2.21
N VAL A 118 11.76 -12.28 -2.38
CA VAL A 118 10.59 -13.01 -1.85
C VAL A 118 10.41 -12.78 -0.35
N ILE A 119 11.51 -12.63 0.39
CA ILE A 119 11.50 -12.38 1.82
C ILE A 119 10.89 -11.01 2.13
N ASP A 120 11.19 -9.98 1.35
CA ASP A 120 10.63 -8.64 1.53
C ASP A 120 9.15 -8.58 1.17
N PHE A 121 8.72 -9.37 0.18
CA PHE A 121 7.30 -9.58 -0.07
C PHE A 121 6.61 -10.28 1.12
N LEU A 122 7.21 -11.34 1.67
CA LEU A 122 6.66 -12.07 2.82
C LEU A 122 6.60 -11.24 4.10
N LYS A 123 7.59 -10.35 4.34
CA LYS A 123 7.56 -9.42 5.47
C LYS A 123 6.33 -8.51 5.45
N ARG A 124 5.77 -8.18 4.28
CA ARG A 124 4.51 -7.40 4.18
C ARG A 124 3.32 -8.14 4.79
N PHE A 125 3.34 -9.48 4.77
CA PHE A 125 2.32 -10.32 5.40
C PHE A 125 2.58 -10.58 6.88
N SER A 126 3.73 -10.16 7.41
CA SER A 126 4.07 -10.28 8.84
C SER A 126 3.40 -9.15 9.66
N SER A 127 2.10 -8.93 9.45
CA SER A 127 1.33 -7.92 10.18
C SER A 127 0.57 -8.53 11.35
N PRO A 128 0.31 -7.76 12.43
CA PRO A 128 -0.50 -8.22 13.56
C PRO A 128 -1.90 -8.67 13.11
N LYS A 129 -2.44 -8.07 12.05
CA LYS A 129 -3.75 -8.38 11.48
C LYS A 129 -3.78 -9.80 10.89
N VAL A 130 -2.74 -10.20 10.15
CA VAL A 130 -2.62 -11.57 9.61
C VAL A 130 -2.52 -12.61 10.74
N VAL A 131 -1.73 -12.31 11.78
CA VAL A 131 -1.61 -13.19 12.95
C VAL A 131 -2.95 -13.34 13.69
N ARG A 132 -3.71 -12.24 13.86
CA ARG A 132 -5.06 -12.27 14.44
C ARG A 132 -6.01 -13.16 13.63
N ILE A 133 -6.03 -13.02 12.30
CA ILE A 133 -6.86 -13.87 11.42
C ILE A 133 -6.50 -15.34 11.59
N CYS A 134 -5.21 -15.68 11.55
CA CYS A 134 -4.75 -17.05 11.77
C CYS A 134 -5.18 -17.59 13.15
N ASN A 135 -5.09 -16.76 14.20
CA ASN A 135 -5.50 -17.13 15.54
C ASN A 135 -7.03 -17.34 15.67
N THR A 136 -7.83 -16.52 14.98
CA THR A 136 -9.28 -16.71 14.88
C THR A 136 -9.61 -18.02 14.16
N LEU A 137 -8.97 -18.31 13.03
CA LEU A 137 -9.16 -19.56 12.29
C LEU A 137 -8.74 -20.80 13.08
N LEU A 138 -7.71 -20.69 13.92
CA LEU A 138 -7.30 -21.75 14.85
C LEU A 138 -8.31 -21.97 15.99
N SER A 139 -9.31 -21.11 16.17
CA SER A 139 -10.36 -21.37 17.16
C SER A 139 -11.30 -22.50 16.74
N THR A 140 -11.44 -22.75 15.44
CA THR A 140 -12.28 -23.79 14.84
C THR A 140 -11.44 -24.91 14.22
N TYR A 141 -10.24 -25.19 14.77
CA TYR A 141 -9.28 -26.13 14.18
C TYR A 141 -9.83 -27.57 14.01
N ASP A 142 -10.78 -27.95 14.85
CA ASP A 142 -11.44 -29.27 14.84
C ASP A 142 -12.43 -29.42 13.67
N THR A 143 -13.17 -28.35 13.35
CA THR A 143 -14.14 -28.35 12.24
C THR A 143 -13.51 -27.98 10.89
N ASN A 144 -12.30 -27.44 10.89
CA ASN A 144 -11.60 -27.02 9.68
C ASN A 144 -11.12 -28.23 8.85
N SER A 145 -11.07 -28.07 7.52
CA SER A 145 -10.44 -29.05 6.65
C SER A 145 -8.93 -29.17 6.91
N GLU A 146 -8.35 -30.33 6.56
CA GLU A 146 -6.91 -30.56 6.67
C GLU A 146 -6.10 -29.56 5.85
N THR A 147 -6.61 -29.15 4.68
CA THR A 147 -5.97 -28.15 3.82
C THR A 147 -5.94 -26.76 4.45
N THR A 148 -7.03 -26.31 5.07
CA THR A 148 -7.08 -25.01 5.76
C THR A 148 -6.12 -24.99 6.94
N ASN A 149 -6.11 -26.04 7.76
CA ASN A 149 -5.18 -26.17 8.88
C ASN A 149 -3.72 -26.18 8.40
N HIS A 150 -3.42 -26.90 7.31
CA HIS A 150 -2.10 -26.89 6.69
C HIS A 150 -1.67 -25.50 6.21
N CYS A 151 -2.57 -24.75 5.57
CA CYS A 151 -2.31 -23.38 5.12
C CYS A 151 -2.01 -22.43 6.29
N ILE A 152 -2.76 -22.54 7.39
CA ILE A 152 -2.53 -21.73 8.59
C ILE A 152 -1.18 -22.08 9.21
N VAL A 153 -0.87 -23.36 9.37
CA VAL A 153 0.43 -23.82 9.89
C VAL A 153 1.56 -23.29 9.03
N ARG A 154 1.44 -23.38 7.70
CA ARG A 154 2.44 -22.85 6.79
C ARG A 154 2.59 -21.35 6.91
N MET A 155 1.50 -20.58 6.97
CA MET A 155 1.58 -19.13 7.11
C MET A 155 2.33 -18.74 8.39
N LEU A 156 1.96 -19.34 9.53
CA LEU A 156 2.62 -19.09 10.81
C LEU A 156 4.09 -19.56 10.80
N HIS A 157 4.38 -20.71 10.18
CA HIS A 157 5.74 -21.21 10.03
C HIS A 157 6.60 -20.26 9.18
N ARG A 158 6.07 -19.71 8.08
CA ARG A 158 6.78 -18.74 7.23
C ARG A 158 7.14 -17.48 8.00
N ILE A 159 6.21 -16.95 8.81
CA ILE A 159 6.48 -15.79 9.67
C ILE A 159 7.60 -16.11 10.67
N ALA A 160 7.54 -17.27 11.32
CA ALA A 160 8.49 -17.62 12.37
C ALA A 160 9.89 -18.00 11.85
N TRP A 161 9.96 -18.74 10.73
CA TRP A 161 11.20 -19.32 10.20
C TRP A 161 11.77 -18.51 9.03
N GLU A 162 10.97 -18.24 8.00
CA GLU A 162 11.45 -17.57 6.78
C GLU A 162 11.66 -16.07 7.02
N CYS A 163 10.71 -15.41 7.69
CA CYS A 163 10.86 -13.99 8.04
C CYS A 163 11.73 -13.77 9.28
N LYS A 164 12.11 -14.85 9.98
CA LYS A 164 12.86 -14.82 11.25
C LYS A 164 12.18 -13.99 12.35
N LEU A 165 10.84 -13.96 12.37
CA LEU A 165 10.05 -13.21 13.35
C LEU A 165 9.24 -14.15 14.27
N PRO A 166 9.88 -15.07 15.03
CA PRO A 166 9.14 -15.96 15.94
C PRO A 166 8.42 -15.18 17.06
N ALA A 167 8.94 -14.00 17.43
CA ALA A 167 8.36 -13.18 18.48
C ALA A 167 6.97 -12.64 18.15
N MET A 168 6.61 -12.49 16.87
CA MET A 168 5.24 -12.13 16.46
C MET A 168 4.20 -13.14 16.91
N LEU A 169 4.60 -14.40 17.10
CA LEU A 169 3.74 -15.50 17.52
C LEU A 169 3.72 -15.70 19.02
N PHE A 170 4.47 -14.91 19.79
CA PHE A 170 4.44 -14.93 21.25
C PHE A 170 3.20 -14.17 21.74
N GLN A 171 2.03 -14.76 21.54
CA GLN A 171 0.74 -14.26 22.01
C GLN A 171 0.11 -15.27 22.96
N ALA A 172 -0.41 -14.79 24.09
CA ALA A 172 -1.07 -15.65 25.07
C ALA A 172 -2.26 -16.41 24.46
N SER A 173 -3.03 -15.76 23.60
CA SER A 173 -4.17 -16.36 22.90
C SER A 173 -3.74 -17.56 22.05
N LEU A 174 -2.66 -17.42 21.30
CA LEU A 174 -2.13 -18.49 20.45
C LEU A 174 -1.59 -19.65 21.30
N PHE A 175 -0.93 -19.35 22.43
CA PHE A 175 -0.45 -20.38 23.35
C PHE A 175 -1.57 -21.18 24.01
N ILE A 176 -2.70 -20.55 24.32
CA ILE A 176 -3.89 -21.27 24.79
C ILE A 176 -4.38 -22.26 23.72
N LYS A 177 -4.41 -21.84 22.44
CA LYS A 177 -4.77 -22.74 21.34
C LYS A 177 -3.77 -23.89 21.21
N PHE A 178 -2.47 -23.58 21.19
CA PHE A 178 -1.41 -24.60 21.14
C PHE A 178 -1.51 -25.60 22.31
N ARG A 179 -1.78 -25.13 23.52
CA ARG A 179 -2.02 -26.02 24.67
C ARG A 179 -3.20 -26.95 24.43
N ASN A 180 -4.32 -26.45 23.92
CA ASN A 180 -5.51 -27.26 23.64
C ASN A 180 -5.21 -28.30 22.55
N ILE A 181 -4.51 -27.91 21.48
CA ILE A 181 -4.10 -28.80 20.39
C ILE A 181 -3.14 -29.89 20.88
N LEU A 182 -2.19 -29.54 21.77
CA LEU A 182 -1.24 -30.51 22.33
C LEU A 182 -1.90 -31.45 23.35
N SER A 183 -2.94 -30.98 24.04
CA SER A 183 -3.68 -31.81 25.01
C SER A 183 -4.63 -32.79 24.31
N ASN A 184 -5.30 -32.35 23.24
CA ASN A 184 -6.18 -33.17 22.39
C ASN A 184 -5.44 -33.57 21.11
N TYR A 185 -4.33 -34.28 21.26
CA TYR A 185 -3.48 -34.62 20.13
C TYR A 185 -4.14 -35.66 19.21
N GLU A 186 -4.41 -35.26 17.97
CA GLU A 186 -4.80 -36.16 16.89
C GLU A 186 -3.71 -36.26 15.81
N PRO A 187 -3.55 -37.41 15.14
CA PRO A 187 -2.59 -37.59 14.04
C PRO A 187 -2.76 -36.57 12.90
N LYS A 188 -4.01 -36.12 12.65
CA LYS A 188 -4.36 -35.11 11.65
C LYS A 188 -3.78 -33.73 11.94
N HIS A 189 -3.46 -33.43 13.20
CA HIS A 189 -2.91 -32.15 13.64
C HIS A 189 -1.41 -32.22 13.97
N LYS A 190 -0.70 -33.24 13.47
CA LYS A 190 0.73 -33.44 13.73
C LYS A 190 1.59 -32.23 13.37
N GLU A 191 1.30 -31.56 12.26
CA GLU A 191 2.07 -30.39 11.83
C GLU A 191 1.86 -29.19 12.75
N LEU A 192 0.61 -28.99 13.19
CA LEU A 192 0.23 -27.94 14.13
C LEU A 192 0.89 -28.16 15.51
N ALA A 193 0.93 -29.41 15.98
CA ALA A 193 1.65 -29.79 17.19
C ALA A 193 3.16 -29.53 17.07
N LYS A 194 3.79 -29.84 15.92
CA LYS A 194 5.21 -29.53 15.68
C LYS A 194 5.47 -28.03 15.70
N LEU A 195 4.63 -27.23 15.05
CA LEU A 195 4.74 -25.76 15.07
C LEU A 195 4.62 -25.23 16.50
N ALA A 196 3.62 -25.70 17.25
CA ALA A 196 3.44 -25.32 18.66
C ALA A 196 4.69 -25.59 19.50
N VAL A 197 5.28 -26.78 19.38
CA VAL A 197 6.52 -27.14 20.09
C VAL A 197 7.69 -26.26 19.65
N TYR A 198 7.82 -25.98 18.35
CA TYR A 198 8.86 -25.09 17.83
C TYR A 198 8.77 -23.68 18.40
N ILE A 199 7.57 -23.08 18.39
CA ILE A 199 7.34 -21.73 18.93
C ILE A 199 7.56 -21.70 20.45
N LEU A 200 7.11 -22.72 21.19
CA LEU A 200 7.34 -22.79 22.63
C LEU A 200 8.83 -22.89 22.98
N ARG A 201 9.62 -23.67 22.22
CA ARG A 201 11.07 -23.73 22.40
C ARG A 201 11.73 -22.38 22.16
N LYS A 202 11.36 -21.72 21.06
CA LYS A 202 11.86 -20.37 20.75
C LYS A 202 11.47 -19.35 21.82
N PHE A 203 10.24 -19.43 22.33
CA PHE A 203 9.80 -18.59 23.43
C PHE A 203 10.64 -18.83 24.69
N THR A 204 10.93 -20.08 25.06
CA THR A 204 11.77 -20.37 26.24
C THR A 204 13.23 -19.92 26.06
N GLU A 205 13.78 -20.02 24.84
CA GLU A 205 15.12 -19.50 24.51
C GLU A 205 15.16 -17.98 24.70
N VAL A 206 14.18 -17.26 24.15
CA VAL A 206 14.11 -15.80 24.26
C VAL A 206 13.79 -15.37 25.70
N ALA A 207 12.89 -16.06 26.40
CA ALA A 207 12.51 -15.75 27.78
C ALA A 207 13.66 -15.97 28.78
N ALA A 208 14.61 -16.86 28.47
CA ALA A 208 15.82 -17.05 29.28
C ALA A 208 16.74 -15.81 29.23
N THR A 209 16.81 -15.16 28.07
CA THR A 209 17.62 -13.95 27.86
C THR A 209 16.87 -12.68 28.29
N ASN A 210 15.59 -12.58 27.94
CA ASN A 210 14.76 -11.42 28.17
C ASN A 210 13.48 -11.78 28.96
N LYS A 211 13.38 -11.31 30.20
CA LYS A 211 12.22 -11.54 31.07
C LYS A 211 11.03 -10.61 30.76
N THR A 212 11.20 -9.54 29.99
CA THR A 212 10.08 -8.64 29.61
C THR A 212 9.11 -9.29 28.63
N VAL A 213 9.54 -10.36 27.97
CA VAL A 213 8.73 -11.12 27.01
C VAL A 213 7.45 -11.67 27.63
N PHE A 214 7.44 -11.96 28.94
CA PHE A 214 6.22 -12.38 29.65
C PHE A 214 5.15 -11.27 29.74
N VAL A 215 5.57 -10.01 29.85
CA VAL A 215 4.64 -8.86 29.88
C VAL A 215 4.13 -8.59 28.48
N GLU A 216 5.02 -8.61 27.50
CA GLU A 216 4.68 -8.36 26.11
C GLU A 216 3.86 -9.49 25.48
N LEU A 217 3.80 -10.67 26.08
CA LEU A 217 2.92 -11.78 25.67
C LEU A 217 1.44 -11.35 25.65
N LEU A 218 1.09 -10.35 26.48
CA LEU A 218 -0.27 -9.84 26.63
C LEU A 218 -0.69 -8.92 25.48
N PHE A 219 0.26 -8.38 24.72
CA PHE A 219 -0.01 -7.38 23.69
C PHE A 219 0.34 -7.89 22.29
N PRO A 220 -0.44 -7.54 21.25
CA PRO A 220 -0.06 -7.79 19.87
C PRO A 220 1.26 -7.05 19.56
N LYS A 221 2.26 -7.78 19.06
CA LYS A 221 3.57 -7.22 18.72
C LYS A 221 3.59 -6.76 17.27
N HIS A 222 4.22 -5.62 17.00
CA HIS A 222 4.53 -5.19 15.64
C HIS A 222 5.88 -5.77 15.19
N VAL A 223 6.18 -5.69 13.89
CA VAL A 223 7.42 -6.23 13.30
C VAL A 223 8.67 -5.65 13.99
N LYS A 224 8.64 -4.35 14.33
CA LYS A 224 9.74 -3.65 15.02
C LYS A 224 9.97 -4.25 16.41
N ASP A 225 8.92 -4.34 17.22
CA ASP A 225 8.98 -4.94 18.55
C ASP A 225 9.45 -6.39 18.47
N ALA A 226 8.93 -7.18 17.52
CA ALA A 226 9.30 -8.57 17.35
C ALA A 226 10.79 -8.76 17.04
N CYS A 227 11.41 -7.88 16.25
CA CYS A 227 12.87 -7.85 16.07
C CYS A 227 13.59 -7.51 17.38
N GLU A 228 13.17 -6.46 18.08
CA GLU A 228 13.79 -6.02 19.35
C GLU A 228 13.70 -7.10 20.44
N ILE A 229 12.65 -7.91 20.44
CA ILE A 229 12.46 -8.98 21.40
C ILE A 229 13.45 -10.13 21.19
N VAL A 230 13.79 -10.41 19.93
CA VAL A 230 14.71 -11.51 19.58
C VAL A 230 16.16 -11.05 19.66
N ASP A 231 16.46 -9.85 19.15
CA ASP A 231 17.83 -9.32 19.02
C ASP A 231 18.27 -8.49 20.23
N GLY A 232 17.35 -8.19 21.16
CA GLY A 232 17.58 -7.41 22.37
C GLY A 232 17.03 -5.98 22.27
N TYR A 233 16.44 -5.50 23.36
CA TYR A 233 15.84 -4.17 23.44
C TYR A 233 16.90 -3.09 23.18
N GLY A 234 16.70 -2.26 22.16
CA GLY A 234 17.68 -1.25 21.70
C GLY A 234 18.47 -1.60 20.42
N SER A 235 18.45 -2.86 19.96
CA SER A 235 19.16 -3.29 18.74
C SER A 235 18.59 -2.68 17.43
N TYR A 236 17.30 -2.38 17.41
CA TYR A 236 16.65 -1.70 16.29
C TYR A 236 17.05 -0.22 16.19
N GLN A 237 17.21 0.46 17.33
CA GLN A 237 17.78 1.81 17.35
C GLN A 237 19.24 1.81 16.90
N ASP A 238 20.06 0.84 17.32
CA ASP A 238 21.46 0.76 16.88
C ASP A 238 21.60 0.46 15.38
N SER A 239 20.74 -0.38 14.81
CA SER A 239 20.74 -0.67 13.36
C SER A 239 20.20 0.49 12.53
N LYS A 240 19.14 1.18 12.97
CA LYS A 240 18.64 2.42 12.34
C LYS A 240 19.68 3.54 12.46
N ASN A 241 20.30 3.68 13.62
CA ASN A 241 21.35 4.66 13.85
C ASN A 241 22.60 4.35 13.03
N LYS A 242 22.99 3.08 12.83
CA LYS A 242 24.08 2.74 11.90
C LYS A 242 23.74 3.04 10.45
N ARG A 243 22.49 2.82 10.03
CA ARG A 243 22.02 3.21 8.68
C ARG A 243 21.93 4.72 8.50
N ILE A 244 21.74 5.49 9.57
CA ILE A 244 21.67 6.96 9.54
C ILE A 244 23.04 7.60 9.81
N ALA A 245 23.92 6.90 10.53
CA ALA A 245 25.27 7.35 10.83
C ALA A 245 26.05 7.44 9.52
N TRP A 246 26.63 8.61 9.32
CA TRP A 246 27.59 8.86 8.28
C TRP A 246 28.96 8.52 8.85
N GLU A 247 29.68 7.63 8.17
CA GLU A 247 31.06 7.37 8.54
C GLU A 247 31.97 8.52 8.09
N GLU A 248 33.09 8.74 8.78
CA GLU A 248 34.03 9.83 8.47
C GLU A 248 34.50 9.81 7.00
N HIS A 249 34.62 8.61 6.43
CA HIS A 249 35.00 8.44 5.03
C HIS A 249 33.88 8.85 4.05
N GLU A 250 32.61 8.62 4.41
CA GLU A 250 31.45 9.06 3.61
C GLU A 250 31.28 10.58 3.69
N GLU A 251 31.58 11.20 4.84
CA GLU A 251 31.59 12.66 4.99
C GLU A 251 32.69 13.32 4.14
N GLU A 252 33.89 12.73 4.13
CA GLU A 252 35.02 13.24 3.33
C GLU A 252 34.80 13.03 1.83
N GLU A 253 34.17 11.92 1.44
CA GLU A 253 33.70 11.69 0.08
C GLU A 253 32.68 12.76 -0.34
N LEU A 254 31.70 13.07 0.53
CA LEU A 254 30.70 14.09 0.27
C LEU A 254 31.33 15.49 0.11
N ARG A 255 32.34 15.85 0.92
CA ARG A 255 33.11 17.09 0.73
C ARG A 255 33.86 17.12 -0.59
N ARG A 256 34.52 16.01 -0.95
CA ARG A 256 35.26 15.90 -2.21
C ARG A 256 34.34 16.07 -3.42
N LEU A 257 33.18 15.41 -3.40
CA LEU A 257 32.17 15.52 -4.46
C LEU A 257 31.62 16.97 -4.55
N ASP A 258 31.43 17.64 -3.41
CA ASP A 258 31.05 19.06 -3.38
C ASP A 258 32.08 19.96 -4.08
N GLU A 259 33.36 19.80 -3.74
CA GLU A 259 34.46 20.54 -4.36
C GLU A 259 34.60 20.25 -5.85
N GLU A 260 34.42 18.99 -6.25
CA GLU A 260 34.50 18.57 -7.64
C GLU A 260 33.35 19.16 -8.47
N TYR A 261 32.14 19.20 -7.91
CA TYR A 261 31.00 19.86 -8.52
C TYR A 261 31.26 21.37 -8.69
N SER A 262 31.76 22.05 -7.64
CA SER A 262 32.11 23.48 -7.69
C SER A 262 33.21 23.79 -8.72
N ARG A 263 34.14 22.85 -8.97
CA ARG A 263 35.20 23.00 -9.99
C ARG A 263 34.69 22.74 -11.41
N THR A 264 33.75 21.81 -11.57
CA THR A 264 33.29 21.35 -12.88
C THR A 264 32.12 22.18 -13.42
N ASN A 265 31.40 22.88 -12.53
CA ASN A 265 30.29 23.80 -12.84
C ASN A 265 29.29 23.18 -13.85
N VAL A 266 28.87 21.95 -13.53
CA VAL A 266 27.89 21.19 -14.32
C VAL A 266 26.52 21.80 -14.09
N LYS A 267 25.73 22.00 -15.17
CA LYS A 267 24.38 22.58 -15.10
C LYS A 267 23.34 21.67 -14.42
N GLU A 268 23.70 20.43 -14.10
CA GLU A 268 22.83 19.46 -13.46
C GLU A 268 22.65 19.77 -11.98
N ASN A 269 21.57 19.27 -11.39
CA ASN A 269 21.26 19.49 -9.99
C ASN A 269 22.35 18.86 -9.12
N LYS A 270 22.99 19.68 -8.27
CA LYS A 270 24.11 19.31 -7.40
C LYS A 270 23.85 18.02 -6.62
N VAL A 271 22.63 17.85 -6.11
CA VAL A 271 22.28 16.68 -5.30
C VAL A 271 22.16 15.41 -6.15
N ASP A 272 21.65 15.52 -7.37
CA ASP A 272 21.53 14.40 -8.31
C ASP A 272 22.90 13.92 -8.77
N TRP A 273 23.80 14.85 -9.10
CA TRP A 273 25.17 14.53 -9.47
C TRP A 273 25.93 13.86 -8.31
N ILE A 274 25.73 14.31 -7.07
CA ILE A 274 26.34 13.67 -5.89
C ILE A 274 25.76 12.27 -5.65
N LEU A 275 24.44 12.07 -5.82
CA LEU A 275 23.81 10.76 -5.69
C LEU A 275 24.29 9.76 -6.74
N ASP A 276 24.61 10.21 -7.95
CA ASP A 276 25.13 9.35 -9.00
C ASP A 276 26.59 8.94 -8.77
N ASN A 277 27.36 9.79 -8.07
CA ASN A 277 28.80 9.58 -7.85
C ASN A 277 29.15 9.04 -6.44
N ILE A 278 28.19 8.94 -5.52
CA ILE A 278 28.43 8.38 -4.19
C ILE A 278 28.67 6.86 -4.26
N ILE A 279 29.67 6.37 -3.51
CA ILE A 279 29.99 4.94 -3.43
C ILE A 279 28.82 4.16 -2.82
N ASN A 280 28.14 4.73 -1.83
CA ASN A 280 27.02 4.11 -1.13
C ASN A 280 25.66 4.48 -1.76
N LYS A 281 25.20 3.68 -2.72
CA LYS A 281 23.93 3.89 -3.44
C LYS A 281 22.66 3.65 -2.62
N ASP A 282 22.78 3.15 -1.39
CA ASP A 282 21.63 2.96 -0.49
C ASP A 282 21.22 4.26 0.22
N ARG A 283 21.94 5.37 0.00
CA ARG A 283 21.67 6.69 0.58
C ARG A 283 20.55 7.41 -0.18
N SER A 284 19.57 7.95 0.55
CA SER A 284 18.48 8.72 -0.04
C SER A 284 18.88 10.18 -0.29
N ARG A 285 18.26 10.81 -1.30
CA ARG A 285 18.42 12.24 -1.63
C ARG A 285 18.31 13.14 -0.40
N THR A 286 17.28 12.92 0.41
CA THR A 286 17.02 13.67 1.64
C THR A 286 18.13 13.48 2.68
N GLY A 287 18.67 12.27 2.79
CA GLY A 287 19.80 11.96 3.67
C GLY A 287 21.05 12.73 3.28
N VAL A 288 21.36 12.77 1.97
CA VAL A 288 22.49 13.54 1.41
C VAL A 288 22.29 15.04 1.65
N ILE A 289 21.11 15.59 1.34
CA ILE A 289 20.80 17.01 1.57
C ILE A 289 20.98 17.40 3.03
N LYS A 290 20.44 16.60 3.95
CA LYS A 290 20.57 16.85 5.39
C LYS A 290 22.04 16.86 5.81
N LYS A 291 22.82 15.91 5.31
CA LYS A 291 24.24 15.83 5.65
C LYS A 291 25.07 16.97 5.05
N MET A 292 24.78 17.37 3.82
CA MET A 292 25.39 18.55 3.20
C MET A 292 25.11 19.82 4.03
N LYS A 293 23.87 20.00 4.54
CA LYS A 293 23.53 21.10 5.46
C LYS A 293 24.30 21.01 6.79
N GLU A 294 24.45 19.81 7.37
CA GLU A 294 25.25 19.60 8.60
C GLU A 294 26.74 19.92 8.39
N LEU A 295 27.28 19.63 7.21
CA LEU A 295 28.68 19.91 6.84
C LEU A 295 28.91 21.36 6.38
N GLY A 296 27.87 22.20 6.34
CA GLY A 296 27.97 23.60 5.92
C GLY A 296 28.19 23.79 4.41
N LEU A 297 27.86 22.78 3.60
CA LEU A 297 28.00 22.82 2.15
C LEU A 297 26.79 23.53 1.52
N GLU A 298 27.02 24.28 0.43
CA GLU A 298 25.94 24.97 -0.28
C GLU A 298 24.98 23.96 -0.93
N VAL A 299 23.80 23.80 -0.34
CA VAL A 299 22.70 23.06 -0.98
C VAL A 299 21.95 24.03 -1.88
N PRO A 300 21.69 23.68 -3.16
CA PRO A 300 20.80 24.49 -3.98
C PRO A 300 19.47 24.61 -3.24
N GLN A 301 19.07 25.85 -2.94
CA GLN A 301 17.71 26.12 -2.50
C GLN A 301 16.81 25.56 -3.61
N SER A 302 15.96 24.60 -3.27
CA SER A 302 14.85 24.27 -4.15
C SER A 302 14.15 25.59 -4.42
N LYS A 303 14.01 25.99 -5.70
CA LYS A 303 13.24 27.19 -6.04
C LYS A 303 11.91 27.08 -5.28
N PRO A 304 11.48 28.08 -4.50
CA PRO A 304 10.18 28.02 -3.86
C PRO A 304 9.13 27.77 -4.95
N LYS A 305 8.33 26.71 -4.77
CA LYS A 305 7.20 26.40 -5.65
C LYS A 305 6.35 27.67 -5.79
N GLY A 306 6.21 28.19 -7.02
CA GLY A 306 5.21 29.22 -7.35
C GLY A 306 5.68 30.58 -7.86
N LEU A 307 6.92 30.76 -8.33
CA LEU A 307 7.25 31.93 -9.15
C LEU A 307 7.26 31.51 -10.62
N TRP A 308 6.12 31.70 -11.28
CA TRP A 308 6.03 31.66 -12.74
C TRP A 308 7.05 32.64 -13.31
N GLU A 309 7.85 32.22 -14.29
CA GLU A 309 8.69 33.18 -15.01
C GLU A 309 7.77 34.12 -15.82
N GLU A 310 8.13 35.40 -15.95
CA GLU A 310 7.31 36.42 -16.64
C GLU A 310 6.95 36.00 -18.08
N ALA A 311 7.81 35.17 -18.69
CA ALA A 311 7.58 34.53 -19.99
C ALA A 311 6.51 33.42 -19.95
N GLU A 312 6.46 32.62 -18.88
CA GLU A 312 5.45 31.58 -18.67
C GLU A 312 4.09 32.22 -18.36
N GLU A 313 4.05 33.33 -17.61
CA GLU A 313 2.84 34.12 -17.39
C GLU A 313 2.30 34.71 -18.70
N GLU A 314 3.16 35.26 -19.57
CA GLU A 314 2.75 35.75 -20.89
C GLU A 314 2.21 34.63 -21.77
N GLU A 315 2.84 33.45 -21.76
CA GLU A 315 2.38 32.29 -22.54
C GLU A 315 1.02 31.78 -22.03
N LEU A 316 0.83 31.71 -20.71
CA LEU A 316 -0.45 31.35 -20.09
C LEU A 316 -1.54 32.36 -20.42
N LYS A 317 -1.21 33.66 -20.40
CA LYS A 317 -2.15 34.73 -20.75
C LYS A 317 -2.55 34.67 -22.22
N LYS A 318 -1.61 34.32 -23.09
CA LYS A 318 -1.86 34.15 -24.52
C LYS A 318 -2.75 32.93 -24.80
N LEU A 319 -2.50 31.81 -24.13
CA LEU A 319 -3.34 30.61 -24.20
C LEU A 319 -4.75 30.87 -23.64
N HIS A 320 -4.87 31.67 -22.58
CA HIS A 320 -6.17 32.06 -22.04
C HIS A 320 -6.96 32.95 -23.01
N GLU A 321 -6.31 33.95 -23.63
CA GLU A 321 -6.94 34.80 -24.64
C GLU A 321 -7.31 34.04 -25.94
N GLU A 322 -6.57 32.97 -26.26
CA GLU A 322 -6.87 32.08 -27.39
C GLU A 322 -8.07 31.18 -27.07
N ALA A 323 -8.14 30.64 -25.85
CA ALA A 323 -9.29 29.86 -25.37
C ALA A 323 -10.58 30.68 -25.25
N ASP A 324 -10.50 31.96 -24.84
CA ASP A 324 -11.66 32.87 -24.77
C ASP A 324 -12.19 33.27 -26.16
N LYS A 325 -11.34 33.25 -27.20
CA LYS A 325 -11.76 33.52 -28.59
C LYS A 325 -12.45 32.33 -29.25
N ASP A 326 -12.16 31.11 -28.81
CA ASP A 326 -12.74 29.88 -29.34
C ASP A 326 -14.01 29.43 -28.60
N LEU A 327 -14.46 30.15 -27.56
CA LEU A 327 -15.80 29.99 -26.99
C LEU A 327 -16.84 30.76 -27.83
N PRO A 328 -17.75 30.09 -28.57
CA PRO A 328 -18.86 30.77 -29.21
C PRO A 328 -19.79 31.38 -28.15
N ASP A 329 -19.99 32.68 -28.28
CA ASP A 329 -20.76 33.67 -27.53
C ASP A 329 -22.28 33.34 -27.35
N LYS A 330 -22.60 32.10 -26.95
CA LYS A 330 -23.97 31.56 -26.91
C LYS A 330 -24.43 30.98 -25.58
N LEU A 331 -23.61 31.02 -24.53
CA LEU A 331 -24.01 30.53 -23.20
C LEU A 331 -24.06 31.59 -22.09
N LEU A 332 -23.75 32.86 -22.40
CA LEU A 332 -23.82 33.97 -21.42
C LEU A 332 -25.16 34.73 -21.43
N VAL A 333 -26.14 34.36 -22.24
CA VAL A 333 -27.44 35.07 -22.33
C VAL A 333 -28.61 34.29 -21.70
N SER A 334 -28.43 33.06 -21.23
CA SER A 334 -29.53 32.28 -20.62
C SER A 334 -29.60 32.33 -19.08
N TRP A 335 -28.66 32.98 -18.39
CA TRP A 335 -28.64 33.06 -16.92
C TRP A 335 -29.07 34.42 -16.33
N ILE A 336 -29.61 35.30 -17.16
CA ILE A 336 -30.29 36.52 -16.71
C ILE A 336 -31.62 36.61 -17.47
N HIS A 337 -32.61 35.79 -17.12
CA HIS A 337 -34.06 36.09 -17.13
C HIS A 337 -34.95 34.86 -16.85
N GLU A 338 -34.75 34.19 -15.70
CA GLU A 338 -35.87 33.51 -15.02
C GLU A 338 -35.67 33.49 -13.50
#